data_AF-X1N8U8-F1
#
_entry.id   AF-X1N8U8-F1
#
_cell.length_a   1.000
_cell.length_b   1.000
_cell.length_c   1.000
_cell.angle_alpha   90.00
_cell.angle_beta   90.00
_cell.angle_gamma   90.00
#
_symmetry.space_group_name_H-M   'P 1'
#
loop_
_entity.id
_entity.type
_entity.pdbx_description
1 polymer ?
#
loop_
_entity_poly.entity_id
_entity_poly.type
_entity_poly.pdbx_seq_one_letter_code
_entity_poly.pdbx_strand_id
1 'polypeptide(L)'
;VPHQVSELTARRMVSGLGIIEETLEYLNSTGHKPWRPNPLSEEDQLEEITDVLFFYLEMVILSGFPWSRIEEKYHQKHAINLERYERALKGDYSWDKRGQGGL
;
A
#
# COMPACT_ATOMS: atom_id res chain seq x y z
N VAL A 1 18.97 -1.35 29.77
CA VAL A 1 18.48 -2.62 29.19
C VAL A 1 18.15 -2.34 27.74
N PRO A 2 18.71 -3.05 26.75
CA PRO A 2 18.34 -2.83 25.35
C PRO A 2 16.84 -3.06 25.22
N HIS A 3 16.11 -2.12 24.62
CA HIS A 3 14.71 -2.31 24.29
C HIS A 3 14.62 -3.41 23.24
N GLN A 4 14.43 -4.66 23.68
CA GLN A 4 14.17 -5.77 22.76
C GLN A 4 12.80 -5.53 22.13
N VAL A 5 12.81 -5.25 20.83
CA VAL A 5 11.59 -5.19 20.02
C VAL A 5 10.93 -6.57 20.09
N SER A 6 9.63 -6.62 20.39
CA SER A 6 8.93 -7.91 20.40
C SER A 6 8.93 -8.53 19.00
N GLU A 7 8.98 -9.85 18.92
CA GLU A 7 8.95 -10.58 17.64
C GLU A 7 7.78 -10.14 16.75
N LEU A 8 6.60 -9.95 17.36
CA LEU A 8 5.41 -9.42 16.66
C LEU A 8 5.66 -8.03 16.06
N THR A 9 6.33 -7.15 16.80
CA THR A 9 6.65 -5.80 16.31
C THR A 9 7.67 -5.87 15.17
N ALA A 10 8.69 -6.71 15.30
CA ALA A 10 9.68 -6.93 14.24
C ALA A 10 9.01 -7.46 12.95
N ARG A 11 8.13 -8.47 13.07
CA ARG A 11 7.39 -9.00 11.91
C ARG A 11 6.52 -7.95 11.23
N ARG A 12 5.79 -7.13 12.00
CA ARG A 12 4.99 -6.02 11.46
C ARG A 12 5.86 -5.00 10.71
N MET A 13 7.05 -4.69 11.23
CA MET A 13 8.00 -3.80 10.56
C MET A 13 8.52 -4.42 9.26
N VAL A 14 8.91 -5.70 9.29
CA VAL A 14 9.35 -6.43 8.09
C VAL A 14 8.26 -6.46 7.03
N SER A 15 7.01 -6.80 7.40
CA SER A 15 5.90 -6.77 6.43
C SER A 15 5.67 -5.37 5.85
N GLY A 16 5.78 -4.32 6.66
CA GLY A 16 5.66 -2.95 6.17
C GLY A 16 6.77 -2.53 5.20
N LEU A 17 8.01 -2.92 5.49
CA LEU A 17 9.14 -2.67 4.59
C LEU A 17 9.04 -3.51 3.32
N GLY A 18 8.63 -4.78 3.43
CA GLY A 18 8.40 -5.66 2.30
C GLY A 18 7.37 -5.08 1.33
N ILE A 19 6.22 -4.60 1.81
CA ILE A 19 5.24 -3.91 0.94
C ILE A 19 5.89 -2.78 0.14
N ILE A 20 6.74 -1.97 0.77
CA ILE A 20 7.40 -0.84 0.11
C ILE A 20 8.39 -1.33 -0.94
N GLU A 21 9.25 -2.28 -0.58
CA GLU A 21 10.28 -2.86 -1.44
C GLU A 21 9.65 -3.53 -2.66
N GLU A 22 8.73 -4.47 -2.47
CA GLU A 22 8.06 -5.20 -3.56
C GLU A 22 7.21 -4.27 -4.43
N THR A 23 6.63 -3.20 -3.88
CA THR A 23 5.94 -2.20 -4.70
C THR A 23 6.92 -1.48 -5.62
N LEU A 24 8.14 -1.18 -5.14
CA LEU A 24 9.18 -0.59 -5.98
C LEU A 24 9.68 -1.59 -7.03
N GLU A 25 9.76 -2.88 -6.71
CA GLU A 25 10.13 -3.95 -7.65
C GLU A 25 9.07 -4.13 -8.74
N TYR A 26 7.79 -4.12 -8.38
CA TYR A 26 6.68 -4.14 -9.33
C TYR A 26 6.61 -2.89 -10.24
N LEU A 27 6.79 -1.70 -9.66
CA LEU A 27 6.85 -0.47 -10.47
C LEU A 27 8.08 -0.47 -11.39
N ASN A 28 9.18 -1.05 -10.91
CA ASN A 28 10.36 -1.28 -11.72
C ASN A 28 10.04 -2.25 -12.87
N SER A 29 9.41 -3.39 -12.62
CA SER A 29 9.14 -4.44 -13.61
C SER A 29 8.20 -3.98 -14.74
N THR A 30 7.24 -3.11 -14.43
CA THR A 30 6.28 -2.51 -15.39
C THR A 30 6.83 -1.28 -16.13
N GLY A 31 7.84 -0.62 -15.58
CA GLY A 31 8.35 0.67 -16.05
C GLY A 31 9.24 0.60 -17.29
N HIS A 32 9.06 1.57 -18.19
CA HIS A 32 10.01 1.82 -19.28
C HIS A 32 11.15 2.69 -18.75
N LYS A 33 12.37 2.20 -18.88
CA LYS A 33 13.58 2.91 -18.44
C LYS A 33 14.42 3.28 -19.66
N PRO A 34 15.19 4.39 -19.61
CA PRO A 34 16.09 4.74 -20.72
C PRO A 34 17.05 3.61 -21.12
N TRP A 35 17.43 2.75 -20.17
CA TRP A 35 18.29 1.59 -20.39
C TRP A 35 17.55 0.24 -20.49
N ARG A 36 16.24 0.21 -20.22
CA ARG A 36 15.38 -0.97 -20.34
C ARG A 36 14.08 -0.54 -21.03
N PRO A 37 14.05 -0.56 -22.37
CA PRO A 37 12.94 -0.01 -23.15
C PRO A 37 11.68 -0.87 -23.11
N ASN A 38 11.80 -2.16 -22.75
CA ASN A 38 10.65 -3.05 -22.58
C ASN A 38 10.50 -3.41 -21.10
N PRO A 39 9.26 -3.51 -20.57
CA PRO A 39 8.99 -4.11 -19.27
C PRO A 39 9.60 -5.52 -19.15
N LEU A 40 9.69 -6.01 -17.90
CA LEU A 40 10.01 -7.42 -17.65
C LEU A 40 8.89 -8.34 -18.18
N SER A 41 9.11 -9.66 -18.13
CA SER A 41 8.10 -10.60 -18.60
C SER A 41 6.83 -10.53 -17.74
N GLU A 42 5.72 -11.05 -18.26
CA GLU A 42 4.46 -11.13 -17.50
C GLU A 42 4.64 -11.95 -16.22
N GLU A 43 5.43 -13.02 -16.28
CA GLU A 43 5.70 -13.87 -15.11
C GLU A 43 6.49 -13.11 -14.04
N ASP A 44 7.54 -12.37 -14.44
CA ASP A 44 8.29 -11.54 -13.49
C ASP A 44 7.38 -10.48 -12.86
N GLN A 45 6.51 -9.83 -13.65
CA GLN A 45 5.57 -8.85 -13.12
C GLN A 45 4.54 -9.47 -12.16
N LEU A 46 4.12 -10.71 -12.44
CA LEU A 46 3.20 -11.48 -11.61
C LEU A 46 3.84 -11.87 -10.28
N GLU A 47 5.13 -12.20 -10.27
CA GLU A 47 5.91 -12.48 -9.05
C GLU A 47 5.89 -11.25 -8.13
N GLU A 48 6.33 -10.08 -8.62
CA GLU A 48 6.43 -8.87 -7.79
C GLU A 48 5.07 -8.43 -7.19
N ILE A 49 4.00 -8.48 -7.99
CA ILE A 49 2.66 -8.11 -7.47
C ILE A 49 2.13 -9.14 -6.47
N THR A 50 2.55 -10.39 -6.59
CA THR A 50 2.23 -11.46 -5.64
C THR A 50 2.97 -11.23 -4.33
N ASP A 51 4.23 -10.79 -4.37
CA ASP A 51 5.02 -10.49 -3.17
C ASP A 51 4.49 -9.27 -2.42
N VAL A 52 4.04 -8.23 -3.15
CA VAL A 52 3.26 -7.13 -2.56
C VAL A 52 2.04 -7.67 -1.80
N LEU A 53 1.24 -8.54 -2.43
CA LEU A 53 0.05 -9.11 -1.81
C LEU A 53 0.40 -9.96 -0.59
N PHE A 54 1.46 -10.77 -0.65
CA PHE A 54 1.94 -11.58 0.46
C PHE A 54 2.19 -10.74 1.70
N PHE A 55 2.99 -9.66 1.59
CA PHE A 55 3.29 -8.82 2.74
C PHE A 55 2.08 -8.02 3.25
N TYR A 56 1.16 -7.61 2.36
CA TYR A 56 -0.10 -7.01 2.79
C TYR A 56 -0.95 -7.98 3.62
N LEU A 57 -1.11 -9.22 3.16
CA LEU A 57 -1.87 -10.24 3.88
C LEU A 57 -1.22 -10.58 5.22
N GLU A 58 0.10 -10.69 5.25
CA GLU A 58 0.85 -10.91 6.49
C GLU A 58 0.60 -9.76 7.49
N MET A 59 0.63 -8.50 7.03
CA MET A 59 0.32 -7.35 7.87
C MET A 59 -1.13 -7.39 8.40
N VAL A 60 -2.09 -7.78 7.56
CA VAL A 60 -3.50 -7.95 7.96
C VAL A 60 -3.62 -9.02 9.05
N ILE A 61 -2.98 -10.17 8.89
CA ILE A 61 -2.97 -11.25 9.90
C ILE A 61 -2.34 -10.74 11.20
N LEU A 62 -1.19 -10.08 11.12
CA LEU A 62 -0.46 -9.57 12.29
C LEU A 62 -1.16 -8.40 12.97
N SER A 63 -2.12 -7.73 12.32
CA SER A 63 -2.92 -6.64 12.92
C SER A 63 -3.84 -7.14 14.04
N GLY A 64 -4.22 -8.42 13.99
CA GLY A 64 -5.15 -9.03 14.96
C GLY A 64 -6.60 -8.59 14.79
N PHE A 65 -6.94 -7.86 13.73
CA PHE A 65 -8.32 -7.49 13.44
C PHE A 65 -9.04 -8.63 12.70
N PRO A 66 -10.30 -8.93 13.07
CA PRO A 66 -11.13 -9.84 12.28
C PRO A 66 -11.33 -9.31 10.85
N TRP A 67 -11.33 -10.22 9.87
CA TRP A 67 -11.56 -9.87 8.46
C TRP A 67 -12.83 -9.04 8.25
N SER A 68 -13.94 -9.41 8.90
CA SER A 68 -15.22 -8.69 8.80
C SER A 68 -15.13 -7.22 9.23
N ARG A 69 -14.27 -6.88 10.20
CA ARG A 69 -14.02 -5.50 10.61
C ARG A 69 -13.21 -4.73 9.58
N ILE A 70 -12.24 -5.39 8.94
CA ILE A 70 -11.43 -4.79 7.88
C ILE A 70 -12.31 -4.50 6.66
N GLU A 71 -13.14 -5.45 6.26
CA GLU A 71 -14.11 -5.33 5.17
C GLU A 71 -15.11 -4.19 5.43
N GLU A 72 -15.73 -4.14 6.63
CA GLU A 72 -16.64 -3.06 7.03
C GLU A 72 -15.96 -1.68 6.87
N LYS A 73 -14.72 -1.55 7.35
CA LYS A 73 -13.96 -0.30 7.28
C LYS A 73 -13.51 0.04 5.87
N TYR A 74 -13.17 -0.95 5.05
CA TYR A 74 -12.85 -0.77 3.64
C TYR A 74 -14.04 -0.15 2.90
N HIS A 75 -15.24 -0.72 3.03
CA HIS A 75 -16.43 -0.19 2.35
C HIS A 75 -16.77 1.24 2.78
N GLN A 76 -16.71 1.52 4.09
CA GLN A 76 -16.90 2.89 4.61
C GLN A 76 -15.89 3.86 4.00
N LYS A 77 -14.61 3.48 3.94
CA LYS A 77 -13.54 4.33 3.40
C LYS A 77 -13.64 4.48 1.88
N HIS A 78 -14.02 3.43 1.17
CA HIS A 78 -14.15 3.43 -0.28
C HIS A 78 -15.26 4.38 -0.73
N ALA A 79 -16.44 4.34 -0.10
CA ALA A 79 -17.52 5.28 -0.38
C ALA A 79 -17.06 6.74 -0.24
N ILE A 80 -16.36 7.06 0.86
CA ILE A 80 -15.79 8.40 1.09
C ILE A 80 -14.79 8.78 -0.02
N ASN A 81 -13.95 7.84 -0.45
CA ASN A 81 -12.94 8.09 -1.48
C ASN A 81 -13.58 8.28 -2.87
N LEU A 82 -14.66 7.56 -3.19
CA LEU A 82 -15.43 7.77 -4.42
C LEU A 82 -16.05 9.17 -4.44
N GLU A 83 -16.68 9.61 -3.35
CA GLU A 83 -17.21 10.98 -3.25
C GLU A 83 -16.11 12.03 -3.44
N ARG A 84 -14.93 11.81 -2.84
CA ARG A 84 -13.76 12.70 -2.99
C ARG A 84 -13.28 12.75 -4.44
N TYR A 85 -13.26 11.61 -5.12
CA TYR A 85 -12.88 11.51 -6.53
C TYR A 85 -13.86 12.28 -7.43
N GLU A 86 -15.17 12.10 -7.23
CA GLU A 86 -16.19 12.83 -8.00
C GLU A 86 -16.14 14.34 -7.78
N ARG A 87 -15.85 14.79 -6.55
CA ARG A 87 -15.63 16.22 -6.25
C ARG A 87 -14.36 16.74 -6.90
N ALA A 88 -13.27 15.96 -6.89
CA ALA A 88 -12.02 16.32 -7.55
C ALA A 88 -12.19 16.48 -9.06
N LEU A 89 -12.97 15.61 -9.72
CA LEU A 89 -13.33 15.75 -11.14
C LEU A 89 -14.09 17.05 -11.44
N LYS A 90 -14.76 17.62 -10.43
CA LYS A 90 -15.46 18.92 -10.51
C LYS A 90 -14.58 20.10 -10.03
N GLY A 91 -13.30 19.86 -9.76
CA GLY A 91 -12.34 20.87 -9.29
C GLY A 91 -12.40 21.18 -7.79
N ASP A 92 -13.18 20.44 -7.00
CA ASP A 92 -13.27 20.63 -5.55
C ASP A 92 -12.30 19.69 -4.81
N TYR A 93 -11.22 20.28 -4.31
CA TYR A 93 -10.21 19.64 -3.48
C TYR A 93 -10.28 20.08 -2.01
N SER A 94 -11.42 20.59 -1.53
CA SER A 94 -11.61 21.08 -0.15
C SER A 94 -11.29 20.06 0.96
N TRP A 95 -11.27 18.77 0.61
CA TRP A 95 -10.89 17.67 1.49
C TRP A 95 -9.36 17.47 1.60
N ASP A 96 -8.57 18.02 0.66
CA ASP A 96 -7.10 17.98 0.69
C ASP A 96 -6.53 19.26 1.32
N LYS A 97 -6.43 19.25 2.65
CA LYS A 97 -5.88 20.37 3.43
C LYS A 97 -4.37 20.33 3.60
N ARG A 98 -3.67 19.40 2.91
CA ARG A 98 -2.22 19.18 3.10
C ARG A 98 -1.34 20.36 2.66
N GLY A 99 -1.90 21.33 1.94
CA GLY A 99 -1.24 22.61 1.59
C GLY A 99 -1.65 23.83 2.41
N GLN A 100 -2.53 23.70 3.41
CA GLN A 100 -3.10 24.85 4.16
C GLN A 100 -2.41 25.18 5.49
N GLY A 101 -1.13 24.79 5.67
CA GLY A 101 -0.32 25.26 6.80
C GLY A 101 -0.83 24.79 8.17
N GLY A 102 -0.88 23.47 8.37
CA GLY A 102 -1.27 22.85 9.64
C GLY A 102 -0.30 21.77 10.09
N LEU A 103 0.98 22.12 10.21
CA LEU A 103 1.97 21.80 11.25
C LEU A 103 3.33 22.38 10.83
#